data_AF-A0AAP1RBV1-F1
#
_entry.id   AF-A0AAP1RBV1-F1
#
_cell.length_a   1.000
_cell.length_b   1.000
_cell.length_c   1.000
_cell.angle_alpha   90.00
_cell.angle_beta   90.00
_cell.angle_gamma   90.00
#
_symmetry.space_group_name_H-M   'P 1'
#
loop_
_entity.id
_entity.type
_entity.pdbx_description
1 polymer ?
#
loop_
_entity_poly.entity_id
_entity_poly.type
_entity_poly.pdbx_seq_one_letter_code
_entity_poly.pdbx_strand_id
1 'polypeptide(L)'
;VLKTLGDEKSGDGSDSGEENEDSGGNCVTGSGGDDRGDDEDEPEKYTLQFHFTDDDGIPYSETRYIAFFEDGTQTRGETDEEGYTERFFVSSKHEIKVKLLFANDDFLSMEGHYGR
;
A
#
# COMPACT_ATOMS: atom_id res chain seq x y z
N VAL A 1 3.21 -33.61 -14.76
CA VAL A 1 2.42 -33.96 -15.96
C VAL A 1 1.40 -32.86 -16.21
N LEU A 2 1.64 -32.04 -17.24
CA LEU A 2 0.74 -30.98 -17.70
C LEU A 2 -0.43 -31.63 -18.44
N LYS A 3 -1.66 -31.19 -18.20
CA LYS A 3 -2.85 -31.61 -18.97
C LYS A 3 -3.66 -30.37 -19.33
N THR A 4 -3.43 -29.88 -20.54
CA THR A 4 -4.24 -28.90 -21.26
C THR A 4 -4.91 -29.62 -22.43
N LEU A 5 -6.24 -29.57 -22.52
CA LEU A 5 -7.07 -29.95 -23.68
C LEU A 5 -8.32 -29.06 -23.53
N GLY A 6 -8.61 -28.09 -24.40
CA GLY A 6 -8.99 -28.24 -25.82
C GLY A 6 -10.50 -28.57 -25.89
N ASP A 7 -11.38 -27.99 -26.71
CA ASP A 7 -11.25 -27.22 -27.94
C ASP A 7 -12.69 -26.76 -28.34
N GLU A 8 -12.80 -25.66 -29.10
CA GLU A 8 -13.72 -25.44 -30.25
C GLU A 8 -15.27 -25.39 -30.04
N LYS A 9 -16.11 -24.63 -30.78
CA LYS A 9 -16.02 -23.98 -32.09
C LYS A 9 -17.23 -23.04 -32.36
N SER A 10 -17.00 -22.03 -33.23
CA SER A 10 -17.82 -21.57 -34.38
C SER A 10 -19.14 -20.78 -34.24
N GLY A 11 -19.18 -19.68 -35.03
CA GLY A 11 -20.32 -19.09 -35.75
C GLY A 11 -19.95 -17.68 -36.28
N ASP A 12 -19.58 -17.48 -37.55
CA ASP A 12 -20.47 -17.17 -38.72
C ASP A 12 -21.25 -15.85 -38.53
N GLY A 13 -21.20 -14.79 -39.35
CA GLY A 13 -20.62 -14.47 -40.66
C GLY A 13 -21.32 -13.20 -41.20
N SER A 14 -20.63 -12.42 -42.05
CA SER A 14 -21.12 -11.35 -42.98
C SER A 14 -21.75 -10.08 -42.36
N ASP A 15 -21.75 -8.86 -42.92
CA ASP A 15 -21.60 -8.34 -44.28
C ASP A 15 -21.23 -6.82 -44.23
N SER A 16 -20.77 -6.34 -45.38
CA SER A 16 -20.21 -5.07 -45.86
C SER A 16 -21.00 -3.75 -45.74
N GLY A 17 -20.26 -2.64 -45.95
CA GLY A 17 -20.74 -1.31 -46.34
C GLY A 17 -20.08 -0.19 -45.53
N GLU A 18 -19.58 0.93 -46.05
CA GLU A 18 -19.44 1.51 -47.38
C GLU A 18 -18.26 2.51 -47.31
N GLU A 19 -17.59 2.68 -48.43
CA GLU A 19 -16.62 3.73 -48.71
C GLU A 19 -17.29 5.10 -48.86
N ASN A 20 -16.68 6.17 -48.35
CA ASN A 20 -16.85 7.53 -48.87
C ASN A 20 -15.58 8.34 -48.64
N GLU A 21 -15.11 8.94 -49.73
CA GLU A 21 -13.88 9.72 -49.86
C GLU A 21 -14.10 11.21 -49.57
N ASP A 22 -12.98 11.84 -49.19
CA ASP A 22 -12.55 13.21 -49.51
C ASP A 22 -13.23 14.42 -48.83
N SER A 23 -12.44 15.17 -48.04
CA SER A 23 -12.00 16.54 -48.42
C SER A 23 -11.41 17.33 -47.25
N GLY A 24 -10.12 17.69 -47.39
CA GLY A 24 -9.61 19.04 -47.14
C GLY A 24 -9.47 19.56 -45.69
N GLY A 25 -8.23 19.92 -45.29
CA GLY A 25 -8.07 20.63 -44.02
C GLY A 25 -6.66 21.05 -43.58
N ASN A 26 -5.89 21.66 -44.48
CA ASN A 26 -4.87 22.70 -44.22
C ASN A 26 -3.94 22.59 -42.98
N CYS A 27 -2.66 22.41 -43.26
CA CYS A 27 -1.54 22.63 -42.34
C CYS A 27 -1.55 24.05 -41.75
N VAL A 28 -1.50 24.15 -40.42
CA VAL A 28 -1.09 25.38 -39.73
C VAL A 28 -0.02 25.05 -38.72
N THR A 29 1.05 25.80 -38.86
CA THR A 29 2.32 25.74 -38.17
C THR A 29 2.22 26.22 -36.73
N GLY A 30 2.83 25.48 -35.81
CA GLY A 30 3.69 25.97 -34.72
C GLY A 30 3.13 27.01 -33.73
N SER A 31 2.87 26.53 -32.52
CA SER A 31 3.36 27.11 -31.25
C SER A 31 3.13 26.01 -30.21
N GLY A 32 4.13 25.23 -29.80
CA GLY A 32 5.20 25.76 -28.97
C GLY A 32 4.69 26.11 -27.57
N GLY A 33 3.81 25.28 -27.00
CA GLY A 33 3.58 25.23 -25.56
C GLY A 33 4.45 24.12 -24.99
N ASP A 34 5.67 24.46 -24.58
CA ASP A 34 6.36 23.71 -23.53
C ASP A 34 5.53 23.86 -22.25
N ASP A 35 4.37 23.22 -22.17
CA ASP A 35 3.71 22.94 -20.89
C ASP A 35 4.50 21.80 -20.26
N ARG A 36 5.72 22.15 -19.83
CA ARG A 36 6.46 21.47 -18.77
C ARG A 36 5.68 21.73 -17.48
N GLY A 37 4.48 21.18 -17.44
CA GLY A 37 3.74 21.00 -16.20
C GLY A 37 4.50 19.97 -15.42
N ASP A 38 5.51 20.44 -14.70
CA ASP A 38 5.61 20.19 -13.28
C ASP A 38 5.23 18.76 -12.92
N ASP A 39 6.08 17.82 -13.34
CA ASP A 39 6.26 16.57 -12.62
C ASP A 39 6.83 16.95 -11.24
N GLU A 40 6.04 17.62 -10.40
CA GLU A 40 6.26 17.63 -8.96
C GLU A 40 6.15 16.17 -8.58
N ASP A 41 7.30 15.48 -8.55
CA ASP A 41 7.43 14.12 -8.02
C ASP A 41 6.63 14.10 -6.71
N GLU A 42 5.44 13.49 -6.74
CA GLU A 42 4.68 13.27 -5.52
C GLU A 42 5.65 12.60 -4.56
N PRO A 43 5.87 13.14 -3.34
CA PRO A 43 6.92 12.63 -2.48
C PRO A 43 6.64 11.15 -2.28
N GLU A 44 7.59 10.30 -2.70
CA GLU A 44 7.43 8.85 -2.67
C GLU A 44 6.97 8.43 -1.27
N LYS A 45 5.71 7.99 -1.16
CA LYS A 45 5.11 7.61 0.12
C LYS A 45 5.52 6.18 0.41
N TYR A 46 6.45 6.02 1.35
CA TYR A 46 6.85 4.72 1.87
C TYR A 46 5.70 4.18 2.71
N THR A 47 5.17 3.02 2.31
CA THR A 47 4.13 2.31 3.06
C THR A 47 4.75 1.10 3.74
N LEU A 48 4.63 1.00 5.06
CA LEU A 48 5.15 -0.09 5.86
C LEU A 48 4.02 -0.76 6.66
N GLN A 49 4.06 -2.08 6.76
CA GLN A 49 3.18 -2.87 7.61
C GLN A 49 4.02 -4.01 8.20
N PHE A 50 3.83 -4.29 9.49
CA PHE A 50 4.54 -5.35 10.18
C PHE A 50 3.59 -6.53 10.42
N HIS A 51 4.12 -7.74 10.30
CA HIS A 51 3.40 -8.98 10.59
C HIS A 51 4.12 -9.68 11.74
N PHE A 52 3.40 -9.93 12.82
CA PHE A 52 3.93 -10.51 14.04
C PHE A 52 3.43 -11.95 14.19
N THR A 53 4.37 -12.88 14.17
CA THR A 53 4.13 -14.31 14.45
C THR A 53 5.13 -14.81 15.48
N ASP A 54 4.76 -15.87 16.20
CA ASP A 54 5.71 -16.62 17.01
C ASP A 54 6.63 -17.52 16.16
N ASP A 55 7.49 -18.29 16.82
CA ASP A 55 8.42 -19.22 16.18
C ASP A 55 7.72 -20.38 15.43
N ASP A 56 6.47 -20.69 15.80
CA ASP A 56 5.62 -21.71 15.17
C ASP A 56 4.77 -21.14 14.02
N GLY A 57 4.85 -19.82 13.77
CA GLY A 57 4.10 -19.12 12.73
C GLY A 57 2.67 -18.75 13.14
N ILE A 58 2.31 -18.86 14.43
CA ILE A 58 1.01 -18.44 14.94
C ILE A 58 1.02 -16.91 15.05
N PRO A 59 0.05 -16.20 14.44
CA PRO A 59 0.00 -14.75 14.51
C PRO A 59 -0.31 -14.26 15.92
N TYR A 60 0.33 -13.15 16.30
CA TYR A 60 -0.05 -12.40 17.48
C TYR A 60 -1.28 -11.55 17.16
N SER A 61 -2.45 -12.17 17.19
CA SER A 61 -3.73 -11.54 16.92
C SER A 61 -4.16 -10.59 18.05
N GLU A 62 -4.89 -9.52 17.72
CA GLU A 62 -5.50 -8.58 18.68
C GLU A 62 -4.54 -8.12 19.79
N THR A 63 -3.26 -7.95 19.44
CA THR A 63 -2.19 -7.65 20.41
C THR A 63 -1.82 -6.17 20.33
N ARG A 64 -1.98 -5.48 21.46
CA ARG A 64 -1.62 -4.06 21.58
C ARG A 64 -0.14 -3.84 21.29
N TYR A 65 0.21 -2.71 20.68
CA TYR A 65 1.60 -2.35 20.41
C TYR A 65 1.85 -0.84 20.52
N ILE A 66 3.13 -0.46 20.60
CA ILE A 66 3.61 0.91 20.42
C ILE A 66 4.59 0.93 19.25
N ALA A 67 4.36 1.81 18.29
CA ALA A 67 5.29 2.09 17.20
C ALA A 67 6.00 3.42 17.46
N PHE A 68 7.33 3.39 17.40
CA PHE A 68 8.22 4.54 17.57
C PHE A 68 8.79 4.93 16.22
N PHE A 69 8.58 6.18 15.83
CA PHE A 69 9.12 6.77 14.62
C PHE A 69 10.47 7.45 14.90
N GLU A 70 11.28 7.61 13.87
CA GLU A 70 12.60 8.25 13.96
C GLU A 70 12.53 9.72 14.41
N ASP A 71 11.43 10.42 14.12
CA ASP A 71 11.17 11.79 14.56
C ASP A 71 10.84 11.91 16.07
N GLY A 72 10.81 10.78 16.77
CA GLY A 72 10.49 10.69 18.20
C GLY A 72 8.99 10.63 18.51
N THR A 73 8.13 10.70 17.49
CA THR A 73 6.69 10.46 17.68
C THR A 73 6.42 8.99 17.94
N GLN A 74 5.29 8.71 18.58
CA GLN A 74 4.85 7.35 18.83
C GLN A 74 3.34 7.22 18.57
N THR A 75 2.94 6.08 18.02
CA THR A 75 1.53 5.70 17.92
C THR A 75 1.27 4.38 18.65
N ARG A 76 0.01 4.17 19.03
CA ARG A 76 -0.46 2.94 19.66
C ARG A 76 -1.52 2.34 18.78
N GLY A 77 -1.49 1.02 18.66
CA GLY A 77 -2.49 0.28 17.92
C GLY A 77 -2.63 -1.14 18.46
N GLU A 78 -3.38 -1.93 17.72
CA GLU A 78 -3.59 -3.35 17.97
C GLU A 78 -3.41 -4.08 16.64
N THR A 79 -2.81 -5.26 16.68
CA THR A 79 -2.70 -6.11 15.49
C THR A 79 -4.07 -6.69 15.11
N ASP A 80 -4.28 -6.97 13.83
CA ASP A 80 -5.51 -7.63 13.37
C ASP A 80 -5.52 -9.14 13.70
N GLU A 81 -6.59 -9.84 13.30
CA GLU A 81 -6.74 -11.28 13.52
C GLU A 81 -5.60 -12.11 12.90
N GLU A 82 -4.95 -11.59 11.86
CA GLU A 82 -3.82 -12.24 11.17
C GLU A 82 -2.46 -11.75 11.69
N GLY A 83 -2.42 -10.90 12.72
CA GLY A 83 -1.18 -10.43 13.33
C GLY A 83 -0.50 -9.27 12.61
N TYR A 84 -1.20 -8.56 11.73
CA TYR A 84 -0.68 -7.37 11.05
C TYR A 84 -0.94 -6.09 11.83
N THR A 85 0.00 -5.16 11.78
CA THR A 85 -0.22 -3.77 12.22
C THR A 85 -1.09 -3.00 11.23
N GLU A 86 -1.46 -1.77 11.60
CA GLU A 86 -1.91 -0.80 10.61
C GLU A 86 -0.81 -0.49 9.58
N ARG A 87 -1.19 0.17 8.49
CA ARG A 87 -0.23 0.65 7.50
C ARG A 87 0.28 2.03 7.91
N PHE A 88 1.59 2.13 8.04
CA PHE A 88 2.28 3.40 8.27
C PHE A 88 2.60 4.04 6.93
N PHE A 89 2.18 5.29 6.74
CA PHE A 89 2.51 6.09 5.57
C PHE A 89 3.53 7.14 5.96
N VAL A 90 4.74 7.05 5.39
CA VAL A 90 5.83 8.00 5.65
C VAL A 90 6.28 8.64 4.36
N SER A 91 6.47 9.96 4.36
CA SER A 91 6.87 10.75 3.18
C SER A 91 8.34 10.62 2.80
N SER A 92 9.13 9.88 3.57
CA SER A 92 10.55 9.62 3.31
C SER A 92 10.98 8.34 4.03
N LYS A 93 12.14 7.80 3.63
CA LYS A 93 12.71 6.60 4.26
C LYS A 93 12.96 6.86 5.75
N HIS A 94 12.22 6.18 6.61
CA HIS A 94 12.30 6.28 8.07
C HIS A 94 12.42 4.89 8.69
N GLU A 95 13.11 4.82 9.82
CA GLU A 95 13.04 3.66 10.69
C GLU A 95 11.81 3.73 11.60
N ILE A 96 10.99 2.66 11.59
CA ILE A 96 9.89 2.47 12.53
C ILE A 96 10.21 1.25 13.39
N LYS A 97 10.19 1.42 14.72
CA LYS A 97 10.35 0.33 15.68
C LYS A 97 9.02 0.02 16.33
N VAL A 98 8.54 -1.20 16.19
CA VAL A 98 7.28 -1.65 16.78
C VAL A 98 7.55 -2.61 17.92
N LYS A 99 6.89 -2.40 19.06
CA LYS A 99 6.95 -3.28 20.23
C LYS A 99 5.56 -3.75 20.62
N LEU A 100 5.34 -5.06 20.65
CA LEU A 100 4.12 -5.65 21.21
C LEU A 100 4.09 -5.44 22.73
N LEU A 101 2.88 -5.22 23.25
CA LEU A 101 2.60 -5.04 24.67
C LEU A 101 1.81 -6.25 25.17
N PHE A 102 2.45 -7.11 25.93
CA PHE A 102 1.76 -8.21 26.61
C PHE A 102 1.22 -7.71 27.95
N ALA A 103 0.10 -8.25 28.43
CA ALA A 103 -0.54 -7.84 29.70
C ALA A 103 0.35 -7.99 30.96
N ASN A 104 1.55 -8.53 30.82
CA ASN A 104 2.56 -8.57 31.87
C ASN A 104 3.40 -7.26 31.94
N ASP A 105 3.33 -6.40 30.93
CA ASP A 105 3.96 -5.06 30.89
C ASP A 105 3.11 -3.96 31.54
N ASP A 106 1.89 -4.28 32.03
CA ASP A 106 1.08 -3.36 32.84
C ASP A 106 1.77 -2.98 34.18
N PHE A 107 2.81 -3.73 34.60
CA PHE A 107 3.61 -3.40 35.79
C PHE A 107 4.53 -2.18 35.66
N LEU A 108 4.69 -1.60 34.47
CA LEU A 108 5.44 -0.34 34.30
C LEU A 108 4.58 0.92 34.45
N SER A 109 3.29 0.78 34.80
CA SER A 109 2.37 1.91 35.01
C SER A 109 1.85 2.09 36.45
N MET A 110 2.23 1.24 37.42
CA MET A 110 2.07 1.60 38.83
C MET A 110 3.23 2.48 39.29
N GLU A 111 3.18 3.71 38.78
CA GLU A 111 3.44 4.96 39.47
C GLU A 111 3.83 4.80 40.96
N GLY A 112 5.06 5.20 41.25
CA GLY A 112 5.59 5.26 42.60
C GLY A 112 4.77 6.20 43.48
N HIS A 113 4.20 5.64 44.54
CA HIS A 113 3.89 6.38 45.76
C HIS A 113 4.50 5.66 46.98
N TYR A 114 5.83 5.52 46.99
CA TYR A 114 6.55 5.39 48.25
C TYR A 114 6.77 6.80 48.81
N GLY A 115 5.88 7.22 49.71
CA GLY A 115 6.10 8.39 50.54
C GLY A 115 4.83 9.12 50.92
N ARG A 116 4.25 8.78 52.07
CA ARG A 116 4.40 9.61 53.30
C ARG A 116 3.91 8.84 54.52
#